data_AF-A0A2S7Q2B2-F1
#
_entry.id   AF-A0A2S7Q2B2-F1
#
_cell.length_a   1.000
_cell.length_b   1.000
_cell.length_c   1.000
_cell.angle_alpha   90.00
_cell.angle_beta   90.00
_cell.angle_gamma   90.00
#
_symmetry.space_group_name_H-M   'P 1'
#
loop_
_entity.id
_entity.type
_entity.pdbx_description
1 polymer ?
#
loop_
_entity_poly.entity_id
_entity_poly.type
_entity_poly.pdbx_seq_one_letter_code
_entity_poly.pdbx_strand_id
1 'polypeptide(L)'
;MEQRKRSWEGWNLQYTFDERYCARAVTNEIQFYESGDLRTVWNKLRAEGVADFAISPGNNYSVAVFIPERKGQPAAVKVFSVPQFASPVSQKTFFKGDKVQLKWNQLGTTVIVLAQTEVDKSGKSYYGETTLYVLSANGGFDSRITLDKEGPIHDVSWSPNSKEFGVVYGYMPAKTTIFNQRAVATHSFPLGPRNTILFSPTGRFVLVAGFGNLAGQMDIYDLEKDYKKICTIEGGNPSVCEWSPDSKYILTATTSPRLRVDNGVRLWHVSGGIMYNEDMTELYHVTWRPQSFDSFPAGDLLSPVPQPHPSAVAYLGTVKIPSKPAGAYRPPGARGQATPSHFKREDEGGLAHFVSNGTSLVNSNGFGRSRRQVPGADLVDNLPPGAAPATTPGAADDDVSRAALKNKKKREAKKAKEAAAKAGGLGVAPPDAPRGPGDRSPERRDGQRSRSKSHGGRSPSQNRPQGSHPSRQNGHAPAGPNRQNIIINSKAVPSPAAPELAALLLNAPMAAPELSVTSPDKVSPNEKKRRALLKKMRAIDELKMREAGGEKLEDTQIKKIATEATVQAELDALGSAQ
;
A
#
# COMPACT_ATOMS: atom_id res chain seq x y z
N MET A 1 -21.09 8.36 -28.69
CA MET A 1 -21.76 7.96 -27.43
C MET A 1 -20.70 7.83 -26.36
N GLU A 2 -20.68 8.75 -25.40
CA GLU A 2 -19.74 8.72 -24.29
C GLU A 2 -20.20 7.69 -23.26
N GLN A 3 -19.43 6.61 -23.07
CA GLN A 3 -19.76 5.59 -22.08
C GLN A 3 -19.57 6.15 -20.68
N ARG A 4 -20.65 6.70 -20.11
CA ARG A 4 -20.76 6.96 -18.67
C ARG A 4 -20.45 5.66 -17.93
N LYS A 5 -19.25 5.57 -17.35
CA LYS A 5 -18.95 4.59 -16.30
C LYS A 5 -19.95 4.83 -15.17
N ARG A 6 -21.02 4.04 -15.12
CA ARG A 6 -21.84 3.93 -13.91
C ARG A 6 -20.91 3.35 -12.84
N SER A 7 -20.68 4.09 -11.77
CA SER A 7 -20.09 3.54 -10.56
C SER A 7 -21.02 2.44 -10.06
N TRP A 8 -20.48 1.25 -9.83
CA TRP A 8 -21.23 0.11 -9.25
C TRP A 8 -21.36 0.23 -7.72
N GLU A 9 -21.00 1.39 -7.18
CA GLU A 9 -21.10 1.76 -5.77
C GLU A 9 -22.46 2.43 -5.53
N GLY A 10 -23.20 1.99 -4.50
CA GLY A 10 -24.45 2.62 -4.05
C GLY A 10 -25.77 2.11 -4.67
N TRP A 11 -25.76 1.13 -5.58
CA TRP A 11 -27.02 0.54 -6.12
C TRP A 11 -27.62 -0.57 -5.25
N ASN A 12 -26.80 -1.19 -4.39
CA ASN A 12 -27.24 -2.29 -3.52
C ASN A 12 -28.22 -1.80 -2.45
N LEU A 13 -29.34 -2.50 -2.31
CA LEU A 13 -30.20 -2.39 -1.14
C LEU A 13 -29.43 -2.88 0.09
N GLN A 14 -29.45 -2.10 1.16
CA GLN A 14 -28.98 -2.54 2.47
C GLN A 14 -30.19 -2.91 3.32
N TYR A 15 -30.14 -4.06 3.99
CA TYR A 15 -31.22 -4.59 4.81
C TYR A 15 -30.95 -4.32 6.30
N THR A 16 -32.01 -4.22 7.10
CA THR A 16 -31.92 -4.33 8.55
C THR A 16 -31.59 -5.76 8.97
N PHE A 17 -31.06 -5.94 10.17
CA PHE A 17 -30.64 -7.24 10.72
C PHE A 17 -31.75 -8.31 10.74
N ASP A 18 -33.02 -7.90 10.70
CA ASP A 18 -34.21 -8.74 10.69
C ASP A 18 -34.86 -8.87 9.30
N GLU A 19 -34.21 -8.34 8.26
CA GLU A 19 -34.66 -8.28 6.87
C GLU A 19 -36.06 -7.68 6.66
N ARG A 20 -36.63 -6.98 7.66
CA ARG A 20 -37.97 -6.37 7.52
C ARG A 20 -37.97 -5.11 6.68
N TYR A 21 -36.90 -4.34 6.78
CA TYR A 21 -36.72 -3.12 6.01
C TYR A 21 -35.47 -3.19 5.16
N CYS A 22 -35.54 -2.59 3.98
CA CYS A 22 -34.36 -2.29 3.18
C CYS A 22 -34.32 -0.81 2.79
N ALA A 23 -33.12 -0.28 2.62
CA ALA A 23 -32.91 1.10 2.23
C ALA A 23 -32.04 1.25 0.98
N ARG A 24 -32.28 2.33 0.25
CA ARG A 24 -31.42 2.82 -0.83
C ARG A 24 -31.15 4.31 -0.68
N ALA A 25 -29.97 4.75 -1.09
CA ALA A 25 -29.69 6.15 -1.32
C ALA A 25 -30.35 6.63 -2.62
N VAL A 26 -30.97 7.80 -2.56
CA VAL A 26 -31.45 8.59 -3.70
C VAL A 26 -30.90 10.01 -3.53
N THR A 27 -30.89 10.81 -4.59
CA THR A 27 -30.40 12.19 -4.53
C THR A 27 -31.12 13.00 -3.43
N ASN A 28 -30.38 13.38 -2.38
CA ASN A 28 -30.85 14.13 -1.20
C ASN A 28 -31.74 13.38 -0.18
N GLU A 29 -31.96 12.07 -0.32
CA GLU A 29 -32.73 11.28 0.66
C GLU A 29 -32.38 9.79 0.66
N ILE A 30 -32.54 9.15 1.81
CA ILE A 30 -32.49 7.68 1.93
C ILE A 30 -33.94 7.20 2.07
N GLN A 31 -34.35 6.33 1.15
CA GLN A 31 -35.68 5.76 1.10
C GLN A 31 -35.67 4.37 1.73
N PHE A 32 -36.56 4.15 2.70
CA PHE A 32 -36.79 2.88 3.36
C PHE A 32 -38.06 2.23 2.80
N TYR A 33 -37.99 0.93 2.59
CA TYR A 33 -39.05 0.07 2.07
C TYR A 33 -39.26 -1.08 3.04
N GLU A 34 -40.48 -1.58 3.16
CA GLU A 34 -40.72 -2.89 3.76
C GLU A 34 -40.32 -3.96 2.73
N SER A 35 -39.57 -4.99 3.14
CA SER A 35 -39.02 -5.97 2.20
C SER A 35 -40.09 -6.83 1.51
N GLY A 36 -41.33 -6.84 2.03
CA GLY A 36 -42.50 -7.42 1.38
C GLY A 36 -43.13 -6.57 0.27
N ASP A 37 -42.94 -5.24 0.29
CA ASP A 37 -43.38 -4.33 -0.79
C ASP A 37 -42.33 -3.27 -1.14
N LEU A 38 -41.51 -3.59 -2.14
CA LEU A 38 -40.50 -2.69 -2.70
C LEU A 38 -41.07 -1.62 -3.64
N ARG A 39 -42.40 -1.54 -3.83
CA ARG A 39 -43.03 -0.53 -4.70
C ARG A 39 -43.30 0.76 -3.94
N THR A 40 -43.70 0.67 -2.68
CA THR A 40 -44.06 1.83 -1.86
C THR A 40 -42.93 2.20 -0.90
N VAL A 41 -42.57 3.50 -0.86
CA VAL A 41 -41.61 4.00 0.13
C VAL A 41 -42.33 4.05 1.48
N TRP A 42 -41.91 3.21 2.41
CA TRP A 42 -42.44 3.16 3.77
C TRP A 42 -42.10 4.43 4.56
N ASN A 43 -40.84 4.87 4.49
CA ASN A 43 -40.38 6.08 5.17
C ASN A 43 -39.14 6.67 4.46
N LYS A 44 -38.81 7.93 4.73
CA LYS A 44 -37.69 8.62 4.09
C LYS A 44 -36.92 9.53 5.07
N LEU A 45 -35.60 9.37 5.06
CA LEU A 45 -34.66 10.24 5.75
C LEU A 45 -34.14 11.29 4.76
N ARG A 46 -34.59 12.53 4.90
CA ARG A 46 -34.13 13.64 4.05
C ARG A 46 -32.74 14.11 4.49
N ALA A 47 -31.75 13.93 3.62
CA ALA A 47 -30.35 14.25 3.87
C ALA A 47 -29.76 14.92 2.61
N GLU A 48 -29.81 16.26 2.54
CA GLU A 48 -29.33 16.99 1.36
C GLU A 48 -27.86 16.70 1.10
N GLY A 49 -27.54 16.32 -0.15
CA GLY A 49 -26.18 16.00 -0.55
C GLY A 49 -25.64 14.66 -0.03
N VAL A 50 -26.49 13.74 0.46
CA VAL A 50 -26.04 12.37 0.81
C VAL A 50 -25.24 11.74 -0.34
N ALA A 51 -24.05 11.24 -0.01
CA ALA A 51 -23.16 10.55 -0.96
C ALA A 51 -23.02 9.06 -0.65
N ASP A 52 -23.08 8.67 0.63
CA ASP A 52 -22.99 7.28 1.08
C ASP A 52 -23.79 7.05 2.38
N PHE A 53 -24.14 5.80 2.66
CA PHE A 53 -24.84 5.40 3.89
C PHE A 53 -24.53 3.95 4.28
N ALA A 54 -24.64 3.65 5.57
CA ALA A 54 -24.49 2.30 6.10
C ALA A 54 -25.53 2.02 7.20
N ILE A 55 -26.37 0.99 7.00
CA ILE A 55 -27.22 0.42 8.05
C ILE A 55 -26.37 -0.41 9.03
N SER A 56 -26.73 -0.33 10.31
CA SER A 56 -26.17 -1.16 11.37
C SER A 56 -26.49 -2.65 11.16
N PRO A 57 -25.49 -3.57 11.23
CA PRO A 57 -25.72 -5.01 11.17
C PRO A 57 -26.18 -5.60 12.51
N GLY A 58 -26.16 -4.83 13.60
CA GLY A 58 -26.57 -5.28 14.92
C GLY A 58 -28.08 -5.27 15.11
N ASN A 59 -28.56 -5.85 16.22
CA ASN A 59 -29.97 -5.82 16.66
C ASN A 59 -30.39 -4.42 17.13
N ASN A 60 -30.31 -3.44 16.23
CA ASN A 60 -30.76 -2.07 16.39
C ASN A 60 -30.99 -1.45 15.00
N TYR A 61 -31.87 -0.45 14.93
CA TYR A 61 -32.23 0.21 13.67
C TYR A 61 -31.43 1.49 13.42
N SER A 62 -30.11 1.47 13.66
CA SER A 62 -29.25 2.64 13.39
C SER A 62 -28.85 2.72 11.91
N VAL A 63 -28.80 3.94 11.37
CA VAL A 63 -28.30 4.23 10.02
C VAL A 63 -27.31 5.39 10.08
N ALA A 64 -26.10 5.17 9.56
CA ALA A 64 -25.09 6.21 9.37
C ALA A 64 -25.20 6.77 7.95
N VAL A 65 -25.10 8.10 7.83
CA VAL A 65 -25.25 8.85 6.57
C VAL A 65 -24.07 9.79 6.41
N PHE A 66 -23.45 9.79 5.24
CA PHE A 66 -22.36 10.68 4.88
C PHE A 66 -22.82 11.77 3.91
N ILE A 67 -22.47 13.02 4.25
CA ILE A 67 -22.65 14.21 3.43
C ILE A 67 -21.25 14.84 3.25
N PRO A 68 -20.69 14.93 2.02
CA PRO A 68 -19.37 15.48 1.77
C PRO A 68 -19.36 17.02 1.84
N GLU A 69 -18.17 17.64 1.78
CA GLU A 69 -18.03 19.10 1.74
C GLU A 69 -18.83 19.72 0.57
N ARG A 70 -19.69 20.70 0.85
CA ARG A 70 -20.50 21.37 -0.19
C ARG A 70 -20.83 22.81 0.18
N LYS A 71 -20.63 23.75 -0.76
CA LYS A 71 -20.94 25.19 -0.60
C LYS A 71 -20.36 25.80 0.69
N GLY A 72 -19.14 25.40 1.07
CA GLY A 72 -18.48 25.87 2.30
C GLY A 72 -18.92 25.20 3.60
N GLN A 73 -19.90 24.27 3.56
CA GLN A 73 -20.21 23.41 4.70
C GLN A 73 -19.17 22.29 4.82
N PRO A 74 -18.74 21.93 6.06
CA PRO A 74 -17.85 20.80 6.29
C PRO A 74 -18.53 19.48 5.93
N ALA A 75 -17.72 18.45 5.68
CA ALA A 75 -18.23 17.09 5.58
C ALA A 75 -18.82 16.66 6.93
N ALA A 76 -19.87 15.83 6.90
CA ALA A 76 -20.57 15.37 8.07
C ALA A 76 -20.94 13.89 7.94
N VAL A 77 -20.70 13.12 9.01
CA VAL A 77 -21.37 11.84 9.23
C VAL A 77 -22.41 12.02 10.33
N LYS A 78 -23.64 11.55 10.06
CA LYS A 78 -24.78 11.62 10.97
C LYS A 78 -25.38 10.24 11.15
N VAL A 79 -25.63 9.85 12.39
CA VAL A 79 -26.33 8.61 12.74
C VAL A 79 -27.76 8.95 13.14
N PHE A 80 -28.72 8.23 12.58
CA PHE A 80 -30.14 8.31 12.94
C PHE A 80 -30.62 6.94 13.43
N SER A 81 -31.72 6.93 14.19
CA SER A 81 -32.50 5.72 14.44
C SER A 81 -33.67 5.69 13.47
N VAL A 82 -33.93 4.56 12.82
CA VAL A 82 -35.14 4.36 12.02
C VAL A 82 -36.29 4.01 12.98
N PRO A 83 -37.49 4.62 12.88
CA PRO A 83 -37.93 5.68 11.96
C PRO A 83 -37.71 7.14 12.43
N GLN A 84 -37.09 7.39 13.59
CA GLN A 84 -36.88 8.73 14.16
C GLN A 84 -35.84 9.59 13.40
N PHE A 85 -36.28 10.22 12.31
CA PHE A 85 -35.46 11.05 11.43
C PHE A 85 -35.45 12.56 11.74
N ALA A 86 -36.17 13.03 12.76
CA ALA A 86 -36.29 14.46 13.08
C ALA A 86 -34.96 15.11 13.50
N SER A 87 -34.08 14.36 14.17
CA SER A 87 -32.76 14.81 14.62
C SER A 87 -31.77 13.64 14.60
N PRO A 88 -30.50 13.85 14.21
CA PRO A 88 -29.47 12.82 14.34
C PRO A 88 -29.22 12.51 15.83
N VAL A 89 -29.04 11.22 16.13
CA VAL A 89 -28.69 10.72 17.47
C VAL A 89 -27.22 10.98 17.78
N SER A 90 -26.36 10.89 16.74
CA SER A 90 -24.93 11.16 16.80
C SER A 90 -24.50 11.88 15.53
N GLN A 91 -23.57 12.82 15.61
CA GLN A 91 -23.01 13.47 14.43
C GLN A 91 -21.57 13.92 14.63
N LYS A 92 -20.76 13.81 13.58
CA LYS A 92 -19.39 14.34 13.51
C LYS A 92 -19.23 15.17 12.24
N THR A 93 -18.75 16.40 12.39
CA THR A 93 -18.28 17.22 11.26
C THR A 93 -16.77 17.19 11.17
N PHE A 94 -16.25 17.21 9.95
CA PHE A 94 -14.81 17.26 9.68
C PHE A 94 -14.53 17.93 8.33
N PHE A 95 -13.29 18.36 8.14
CA PHE A 95 -12.79 18.92 6.89
C PHE A 95 -11.93 17.90 6.14
N LYS A 96 -11.75 18.11 4.84
CA LYS A 96 -11.05 17.22 3.90
C LYS A 96 -11.67 15.81 3.76
N GLY A 97 -12.99 15.71 3.90
CA GLY A 97 -13.76 14.48 3.68
C GLY A 97 -14.40 14.44 2.30
N ASP A 98 -13.69 13.95 1.29
CA ASP A 98 -14.23 13.77 -0.07
C ASP A 98 -14.99 12.44 -0.17
N LYS A 99 -14.41 11.39 0.41
CA LYS A 99 -14.97 10.03 0.51
C LYS A 99 -14.87 9.52 1.94
N VAL A 100 -15.75 8.60 2.31
CA VAL A 100 -15.63 7.82 3.55
C VAL A 100 -15.83 6.34 3.30
N GLN A 101 -15.33 5.51 4.21
CA GLN A 101 -15.83 4.16 4.43
C GLN A 101 -16.45 4.09 5.82
N LEU A 102 -17.70 3.63 5.89
CA LEU A 102 -18.45 3.43 7.12
C LEU A 102 -18.35 1.95 7.52
N LYS A 103 -17.62 1.65 8.61
CA LYS A 103 -17.48 0.28 9.15
C LYS A 103 -18.15 0.19 10.51
N TRP A 104 -19.34 -0.42 10.58
CA TRP A 104 -20.02 -0.74 11.83
C TRP A 104 -19.36 -1.90 12.57
N ASN A 105 -19.41 -1.90 13.90
CA ASN A 105 -19.16 -3.11 14.69
C ASN A 105 -20.36 -4.07 14.59
N GLN A 106 -20.16 -5.36 14.92
CA GLN A 106 -21.17 -6.41 14.77
C GLN A 106 -22.42 -6.16 15.64
N LEU A 107 -22.26 -5.56 16.83
CA LEU A 107 -23.38 -5.14 17.68
C LEU A 107 -24.08 -3.86 17.20
N GLY A 108 -23.55 -3.17 16.18
CA GLY A 108 -24.14 -1.95 15.65
C GLY A 108 -24.14 -0.75 16.60
N THR A 109 -23.34 -0.79 17.67
CA THR A 109 -23.29 0.24 18.71
C THR A 109 -22.27 1.33 18.39
N THR A 110 -21.34 1.10 17.45
CA THR A 110 -20.27 2.04 17.12
C THR A 110 -19.85 1.88 15.66
N VAL A 111 -19.64 3.01 14.98
CA VAL A 111 -19.19 3.08 13.59
C VAL A 111 -17.82 3.73 13.52
N ILE A 112 -16.92 3.12 12.76
CA ILE A 112 -15.67 3.73 12.31
C ILE A 112 -15.95 4.45 11.00
N VAL A 113 -15.48 5.69 10.91
CA VAL A 113 -15.50 6.52 9.71
C VAL A 113 -14.05 6.71 9.25
N LEU A 114 -13.64 5.98 8.22
CA LEU A 114 -12.37 6.22 7.52
C LEU A 114 -12.63 7.30 6.45
N ALA A 115 -12.27 8.54 6.74
CA ALA A 115 -12.40 9.66 5.81
C ALA A 115 -11.13 9.80 4.95
N GLN A 116 -11.32 10.05 3.67
CA GLN A 116 -10.26 10.16 2.67
C GLN A 116 -10.44 11.45 1.85
N THR A 117 -9.34 12.16 1.65
CA THR A 117 -9.23 13.27 0.68
C THR A 117 -8.56 12.73 -0.58
N GLU A 118 -9.03 13.08 -1.78
CA GLU A 118 -8.38 12.62 -3.03
C GLU A 118 -7.11 13.41 -3.35
N VAL A 119 -7.14 14.73 -3.13
CA VAL A 119 -6.00 15.63 -3.38
C VAL A 119 -5.84 16.56 -2.18
N ASP A 120 -4.68 16.54 -1.54
CA ASP A 120 -4.41 17.50 -0.47
C ASP A 120 -4.24 18.91 -1.05
N LYS A 121 -5.17 19.80 -0.68
CA LYS A 121 -5.20 21.21 -1.10
C LYS A 121 -3.94 21.99 -0.70
N SER A 122 -3.09 21.45 0.21
CA SER A 122 -1.78 22.04 0.55
C SER A 122 -0.63 21.60 -0.36
N GLY A 123 -0.86 20.69 -1.31
CA GLY A 123 0.12 20.24 -2.30
C GLY A 123 1.22 19.32 -1.76
N LYS A 124 1.13 18.88 -0.49
CA LYS A 124 2.16 18.05 0.16
C LYS A 124 2.09 16.58 -0.21
N SER A 125 0.88 16.05 -0.46
CA SER A 125 0.66 14.65 -0.79
C SER A 125 -0.20 14.50 -2.05
N TYR A 126 0.35 13.83 -3.07
CA TYR A 126 -0.38 13.45 -4.27
C TYR A 126 -1.44 12.37 -4.00
N TYR A 127 -1.29 11.62 -2.90
CA TYR A 127 -2.19 10.56 -2.45
C TYR A 127 -3.20 11.03 -1.37
N GLY A 128 -3.35 12.35 -1.19
CA GLY A 128 -4.32 12.94 -0.25
C GLY A 128 -3.98 12.74 1.23
N GLU A 129 -5.00 12.75 2.08
CA GLU A 129 -4.92 12.54 3.53
C GLU A 129 -5.99 11.50 3.95
N THR A 130 -5.63 10.59 4.85
CA THR A 130 -6.57 9.62 5.45
C THR A 130 -6.72 9.90 6.93
N THR A 131 -7.96 10.08 7.41
CA THR A 131 -8.27 10.34 8.82
C THR A 131 -9.32 9.35 9.32
N LEU A 132 -9.26 9.01 10.61
CA LEU A 132 -10.10 7.98 11.20
C LEU A 132 -10.86 8.54 12.40
N TYR A 133 -12.18 8.36 12.38
CA TYR A 133 -13.07 8.77 13.46
C TYR A 133 -13.87 7.57 13.98
N VAL A 134 -14.27 7.65 15.24
CA VAL A 134 -15.17 6.69 15.90
C VAL A 134 -16.38 7.47 16.39
N LEU A 135 -17.58 7.00 16.03
CA LEU A 135 -18.85 7.56 16.51
C LEU A 135 -19.67 6.43 17.15
N SER A 136 -20.14 6.64 18.37
CA SER A 136 -21.15 5.78 18.99
C SER A 136 -22.53 6.04 18.39
N ALA A 137 -23.32 4.98 18.19
CA ALA A 137 -24.68 5.06 17.66
C ALA A 137 -25.61 5.90 18.54
N ASN A 138 -25.39 5.84 19.87
CA ASN A 138 -26.19 6.55 20.87
C ASN A 138 -25.74 8.00 21.16
N GLY A 139 -24.78 8.54 20.40
CA GLY A 139 -24.26 9.90 20.60
C GLY A 139 -23.35 10.09 21.82
N GLY A 140 -23.14 9.07 22.67
CA GLY A 140 -22.37 9.18 23.91
C GLY A 140 -20.84 9.23 23.75
N PHE A 141 -20.31 9.08 22.54
CA PHE A 141 -18.88 9.15 22.25
C PHE A 141 -18.62 9.48 20.78
N ASP A 142 -17.80 10.51 20.53
CA ASP A 142 -17.28 10.84 19.21
C ASP A 142 -15.80 11.27 19.30
N SER A 143 -14.92 10.67 18.50
CA SER A 143 -13.48 10.99 18.59
C SER A 143 -12.76 10.84 17.26
N ARG A 144 -11.66 11.60 17.09
CA ARG A 144 -10.66 11.38 16.03
C ARG A 144 -9.58 10.49 16.63
N ILE A 145 -9.28 9.35 16.01
CA ILE A 145 -8.16 8.51 16.42
C ILE A 145 -6.87 9.24 16.07
N THR A 146 -6.03 9.44 17.08
CA THR A 146 -4.66 9.95 16.91
C THR A 146 -3.74 8.79 16.58
N LEU A 147 -3.19 8.79 15.37
CA LEU A 147 -2.20 7.81 14.92
C LEU A 147 -0.80 8.39 15.18
N ASP A 148 0.05 7.63 15.88
CA ASP A 148 1.37 8.08 16.34
C ASP A 148 2.50 7.87 15.32
N LYS A 149 2.15 7.46 14.09
CA LYS A 149 3.07 7.28 12.97
C LYS A 149 2.48 7.91 11.72
N GLU A 150 3.29 8.71 11.03
CA GLU A 150 2.93 9.38 9.79
C GLU A 150 2.81 8.39 8.60
N GLY A 151 1.80 8.62 7.77
CA GLY A 151 1.53 7.92 6.51
C GLY A 151 0.06 7.52 6.38
N PRO A 152 -0.31 6.82 5.31
CA PRO A 152 -1.69 6.42 5.05
C PRO A 152 -2.17 5.33 6.02
N ILE A 153 -3.49 5.21 6.16
CA ILE A 153 -4.14 4.03 6.74
C ILE A 153 -4.30 3.00 5.63
N HIS A 154 -3.73 1.80 5.82
CA HIS A 154 -3.81 0.71 4.84
C HIS A 154 -5.07 -0.14 5.03
N ASP A 155 -5.42 -0.44 6.28
CA ASP A 155 -6.59 -1.25 6.62
C ASP A 155 -7.09 -0.97 8.05
N VAL A 156 -8.39 -1.22 8.26
CA VAL A 156 -9.10 -1.09 9.53
C VAL A 156 -10.14 -2.19 9.65
N SER A 157 -10.10 -2.96 10.73
CA SER A 157 -11.00 -4.10 10.93
C SER A 157 -11.53 -4.15 12.36
N TRP A 158 -12.82 -4.47 12.53
CA TRP A 158 -13.42 -4.65 13.86
C TRP A 158 -13.16 -6.07 14.37
N SER A 159 -12.92 -6.21 15.67
CA SER A 159 -13.04 -7.51 16.33
C SER A 159 -14.53 -7.90 16.44
N PRO A 160 -14.90 -9.18 16.24
CA PRO A 160 -16.28 -9.66 16.42
C PRO A 160 -16.85 -9.35 17.81
N ASN A 161 -15.98 -9.30 18.82
CA ASN A 161 -16.36 -8.91 20.19
C ASN A 161 -16.92 -7.49 20.30
N SER A 162 -16.83 -6.68 19.23
CA SER A 162 -17.39 -5.32 19.09
C SER A 162 -16.86 -4.28 20.10
N LYS A 163 -15.79 -4.62 20.84
CA LYS A 163 -15.16 -3.79 21.89
C LYS A 163 -13.81 -3.21 21.46
N GLU A 164 -13.19 -3.74 20.41
CA GLU A 164 -11.90 -3.31 19.89
C GLU A 164 -11.81 -3.45 18.37
N PHE A 165 -10.84 -2.75 17.77
CA PHE A 165 -10.57 -2.78 16.34
C PHE A 165 -9.07 -2.62 16.08
N GLY A 166 -8.60 -3.19 14.98
CA GLY A 166 -7.23 -3.10 14.52
C GLY A 166 -7.08 -2.05 13.41
N VAL A 167 -5.98 -1.30 13.43
CA VAL A 167 -5.61 -0.33 12.39
C VAL A 167 -4.18 -0.61 11.93
N VAL A 168 -3.97 -0.71 10.62
CA VAL A 168 -2.64 -0.76 9.99
C VAL A 168 -2.36 0.59 9.34
N TYR A 169 -1.31 1.29 9.76
CA TYR A 169 -1.05 2.67 9.33
C TYR A 169 0.42 3.06 9.26
N GLY A 170 0.66 4.14 8.53
CA GLY A 170 1.97 4.77 8.38
C GLY A 170 2.76 4.25 7.19
N TYR A 171 3.86 4.94 6.87
CA TYR A 171 4.76 4.51 5.80
C TYR A 171 5.45 3.17 6.14
N MET A 172 5.63 2.33 5.12
CA MET A 172 6.26 1.01 5.27
C MET A 172 7.68 1.10 5.84
N PRO A 173 8.08 0.26 6.82
CA PRO A 173 7.29 -0.80 7.47
C PRO A 173 6.18 -0.23 8.37
N ALA A 174 4.92 -0.58 8.10
CA ALA A 174 3.78 0.02 8.77
C ALA A 174 3.70 -0.40 10.25
N LYS A 175 2.95 0.40 11.03
CA LYS A 175 2.58 0.06 12.41
C LYS A 175 1.19 -0.55 12.42
N THR A 176 1.00 -1.62 13.19
CA THR A 176 -0.31 -2.22 13.42
C THR A 176 -0.65 -2.12 14.91
N THR A 177 -1.78 -1.51 15.23
CA THR A 177 -2.18 -1.21 16.60
C THR A 177 -3.63 -1.62 16.81
N ILE A 178 -3.91 -2.24 17.96
CA ILE A 178 -5.28 -2.49 18.44
C ILE A 178 -5.71 -1.28 19.27
N PHE A 179 -6.94 -0.83 19.03
CA PHE A 179 -7.60 0.24 19.76
C PHE A 179 -8.90 -0.30 20.37
N ASN A 180 -9.23 0.14 21.58
CA ASN A 180 -10.54 -0.13 22.16
C ASN A 180 -11.63 0.76 21.52
N GLN A 181 -12.90 0.48 21.82
CA GLN A 181 -14.09 1.24 21.40
C GLN A 181 -13.95 2.77 21.66
N ARG A 182 -13.16 3.18 22.65
CA ARG A 182 -12.91 4.58 23.01
C ARG A 182 -11.71 5.19 22.27
N ALA A 183 -11.26 4.59 21.17
CA ALA A 183 -10.13 5.05 20.36
C ALA A 183 -8.78 5.13 21.13
N VAL A 184 -8.62 4.39 22.23
CA VAL A 184 -7.36 4.31 22.99
C VAL A 184 -6.59 3.08 22.53
N ALA A 185 -5.32 3.26 22.15
CA ALA A 185 -4.42 2.16 21.78
C ALA A 185 -4.17 1.23 22.99
N THR A 186 -4.41 -0.07 22.80
CA THR A 186 -4.23 -1.11 23.84
C THR A 186 -3.00 -1.98 23.58
N HIS A 187 -2.74 -2.34 22.33
CA HIS A 187 -1.61 -3.19 21.94
C HIS A 187 -1.00 -2.71 20.61
N SER A 188 0.30 -2.90 20.41
CA SER A 188 0.98 -2.62 19.13
C SER A 188 1.86 -3.81 18.74
N PHE A 189 1.63 -4.35 17.56
CA PHE A 189 2.43 -5.46 17.02
C PHE A 189 3.80 -4.97 16.53
N PRO A 190 4.79 -5.88 16.36
CA PRO A 190 6.08 -5.55 15.76
C PRO A 190 5.93 -4.83 14.41
N LEU A 191 6.79 -3.83 14.18
CA LEU A 191 6.85 -3.13 12.89
C LEU A 191 7.25 -4.10 11.77
N GLY A 192 6.55 -4.03 10.64
CA GLY A 192 6.86 -4.89 9.50
C GLY A 192 6.19 -4.44 8.20
N PRO A 193 6.52 -5.09 7.07
CA PRO A 193 5.80 -4.93 5.80
C PRO A 193 4.42 -5.61 5.92
N ARG A 194 3.46 -4.89 6.50
CA ARG A 194 2.09 -5.33 6.77
C ARG A 194 1.10 -4.26 6.29
N ASN A 195 0.03 -4.66 5.60
CA ASN A 195 -1.02 -3.78 5.09
C ASN A 195 -2.44 -4.29 5.36
N THR A 196 -2.62 -5.46 5.99
CA THR A 196 -3.92 -6.09 6.20
C THR A 196 -4.04 -6.62 7.63
N ILE A 197 -5.20 -6.44 8.26
CA ILE A 197 -5.52 -6.97 9.59
C ILE A 197 -6.90 -7.63 9.60
N LEU A 198 -6.95 -8.92 9.95
CA LEU A 198 -8.18 -9.71 9.94
C LEU A 198 -8.35 -10.45 11.27
N PHE A 199 -9.41 -10.14 12.00
CA PHE A 199 -9.82 -10.92 13.18
C PHE A 199 -10.50 -12.21 12.75
N SER A 200 -10.22 -13.29 13.48
CA SER A 200 -10.96 -14.55 13.37
C SER A 200 -12.42 -14.36 13.83
N PRO A 201 -13.42 -15.05 13.23
CA PRO A 201 -14.82 -14.94 13.62
C PRO A 201 -15.15 -15.17 15.10
N THR A 202 -14.39 -15.99 15.81
CA THR A 202 -14.53 -16.18 17.27
C THR A 202 -13.92 -15.06 18.11
N GLY A 203 -13.13 -14.16 17.50
CA GLY A 203 -12.40 -13.09 18.17
C GLY A 203 -11.12 -13.52 18.90
N ARG A 204 -10.80 -14.82 18.95
CA ARG A 204 -9.61 -15.33 19.68
C ARG A 204 -8.29 -15.03 18.98
N PHE A 205 -8.25 -15.09 17.66
CA PHE A 205 -7.04 -14.85 16.86
C PHE A 205 -7.14 -13.58 16.01
N VAL A 206 -5.99 -12.97 15.72
CA VAL A 206 -5.83 -11.95 14.68
C VAL A 206 -4.69 -12.30 13.75
N LEU A 207 -4.92 -12.10 12.46
CA LEU A 207 -3.96 -12.23 11.38
C LEU A 207 -3.51 -10.83 10.97
N VAL A 208 -2.20 -10.60 10.93
CA VAL A 208 -1.58 -9.37 10.43
C VAL A 208 -0.68 -9.74 9.26
N ALA A 209 -1.00 -9.26 8.05
CA ALA A 209 -0.38 -9.73 6.82
C ALA A 209 0.11 -8.60 5.91
N GLY A 210 1.00 -8.96 4.98
CA GLY A 210 1.51 -8.08 3.93
C GLY A 210 1.29 -8.67 2.54
N PHE A 211 0.27 -8.20 1.82
CA PHE A 211 -0.11 -8.66 0.48
C PHE A 211 0.18 -7.63 -0.63
N GLY A 212 0.14 -8.05 -1.90
CA GLY A 212 0.27 -7.18 -3.07
C GLY A 212 1.71 -6.96 -3.50
N ASN A 213 2.35 -5.87 -3.05
CA ASN A 213 3.77 -5.59 -3.34
C ASN A 213 4.69 -5.97 -2.16
N LEU A 214 4.19 -6.80 -1.25
CA LEU A 214 4.85 -7.23 -0.02
C LEU A 214 5.09 -8.74 -0.07
N ALA A 215 5.94 -9.25 0.81
CA ALA A 215 6.46 -10.63 0.76
C ALA A 215 5.43 -11.74 1.03
N GLY A 216 4.13 -11.44 1.21
CA GLY A 216 3.10 -12.47 1.35
C GLY A 216 3.00 -13.13 2.73
N GLN A 217 3.80 -12.66 3.67
CA GLN A 217 3.83 -13.21 5.03
C GLN A 217 2.59 -12.80 5.83
N MET A 218 2.07 -13.76 6.59
CA MET A 218 0.92 -13.63 7.48
C MET A 218 1.35 -14.05 8.89
N ASP A 219 1.27 -13.12 9.84
CA ASP A 219 1.56 -13.39 11.25
C ASP A 219 0.26 -13.61 12.01
N ILE A 220 0.18 -14.70 12.77
CA ILE A 220 -1.02 -15.08 13.52
C ILE A 220 -0.73 -14.93 15.02
N TYR A 221 -1.62 -14.24 15.72
CA TYR A 221 -1.51 -13.94 17.15
C TYR A 221 -2.74 -14.42 17.94
N ASP A 222 -2.53 -14.94 19.14
CA ASP A 222 -3.56 -15.39 20.10
C ASP A 222 -3.87 -14.24 21.09
N LEU A 223 -5.06 -13.63 20.99
CA LEU A 223 -5.47 -12.50 21.85
C LEU A 223 -5.67 -12.93 23.30
N GLU A 224 -6.16 -14.16 23.52
CA GLU A 224 -6.36 -14.73 24.86
C GLU A 224 -5.03 -14.98 25.60
N LYS A 225 -3.93 -15.09 24.86
CA LYS A 225 -2.58 -15.33 25.40
C LYS A 225 -1.67 -14.12 25.22
N ASP A 226 -2.19 -12.95 25.58
CA ASP A 226 -1.47 -11.67 25.59
C ASP A 226 -0.80 -11.35 24.24
N TYR A 227 -1.58 -11.47 23.16
CA TYR A 227 -1.14 -11.21 21.78
C TYR A 227 0.11 -12.04 21.39
N LYS A 228 0.27 -13.24 21.95
CA LYS A 228 1.40 -14.11 21.61
C LYS A 228 1.31 -14.58 20.17
N LYS A 229 2.40 -14.39 19.42
CA LYS A 229 2.55 -14.94 18.06
C LYS A 229 2.54 -16.48 18.10
N ILE A 230 1.65 -17.08 17.32
CA ILE A 230 1.52 -18.54 17.13
C ILE A 230 2.53 -18.99 16.08
N CYS A 231 2.45 -18.41 14.88
CA CYS A 231 3.31 -18.75 13.75
C CYS A 231 3.42 -17.59 12.73
N THR A 232 4.31 -17.77 11.77
CA THR A 232 4.34 -17.03 10.50
C THR A 232 3.96 -18.01 9.39
N ILE A 233 3.09 -17.60 8.47
CA ILE A 233 2.79 -18.35 7.24
C ILE A 233 3.30 -17.55 6.04
N GLU A 234 3.98 -18.22 5.10
CA GLU A 234 4.41 -17.62 3.84
C GLU A 234 3.40 -17.98 2.74
N GLY A 235 2.36 -17.16 2.59
CA GLY A 235 1.21 -17.46 1.72
C GLY A 235 1.49 -17.33 0.22
N GLY A 236 2.66 -16.79 -0.18
CA GLY A 236 2.85 -16.22 -1.51
C GLY A 236 2.09 -14.90 -1.65
N ASN A 237 1.66 -14.53 -2.85
CA ASN A 237 0.98 -13.24 -3.08
C ASN A 237 -0.52 -13.40 -3.38
N PRO A 238 -1.36 -13.84 -2.40
CA PRO A 238 -2.78 -14.01 -2.63
C PRO A 238 -3.48 -12.66 -2.83
N SER A 239 -4.52 -12.66 -3.65
CA SER A 239 -5.43 -11.51 -3.83
C SER A 239 -6.61 -11.52 -2.87
N VAL A 240 -6.92 -12.68 -2.26
CA VAL A 240 -7.99 -12.91 -1.29
C VAL A 240 -7.41 -13.61 -0.05
N CYS A 241 -7.77 -13.13 1.14
CA CYS A 241 -7.44 -13.74 2.42
C CYS A 241 -8.67 -13.69 3.33
N GLU A 242 -9.19 -14.84 3.76
CA GLU A 242 -10.40 -14.93 4.60
C GLU A 242 -10.26 -16.02 5.67
N TRP A 243 -10.70 -15.73 6.90
CA TRP A 243 -10.84 -16.74 7.94
C TRP A 243 -12.03 -17.66 7.66
N SER A 244 -11.90 -18.95 7.99
CA SER A 244 -13.04 -19.86 8.03
C SER A 244 -14.03 -19.46 9.14
N PRO A 245 -15.34 -19.73 8.98
CA PRO A 245 -16.35 -19.44 10.01
C PRO A 245 -16.06 -20.05 11.39
N ASP A 246 -15.36 -21.19 11.43
CA ASP A 246 -14.95 -21.88 12.67
C ASP A 246 -13.62 -21.38 13.25
N SER A 247 -12.97 -20.39 12.63
CA SER A 247 -11.68 -19.80 13.04
C SER A 247 -10.48 -20.77 13.08
N LYS A 248 -10.59 -21.98 12.52
CA LYS A 248 -9.48 -22.97 12.48
C LYS A 248 -8.61 -22.85 11.24
N TYR A 249 -9.17 -22.34 10.15
CA TYR A 249 -8.51 -22.27 8.86
C TYR A 249 -8.45 -20.84 8.31
N ILE A 250 -7.45 -20.60 7.48
CA ILE A 250 -7.26 -19.37 6.71
C ILE A 250 -7.23 -19.76 5.24
N LEU A 251 -8.16 -19.21 4.47
CA LEU A 251 -8.18 -19.28 3.02
C LEU A 251 -7.28 -18.18 2.47
N THR A 252 -6.33 -18.57 1.62
CA THR A 252 -5.61 -17.65 0.74
C THR A 252 -5.79 -18.08 -0.70
N ALA A 253 -6.14 -17.16 -1.58
CA ALA A 253 -6.33 -17.47 -2.99
C ALA A 253 -5.87 -16.37 -3.92
N THR A 254 -5.51 -16.76 -5.13
CA THR A 254 -5.02 -15.87 -6.20
C THR A 254 -6.02 -15.88 -7.34
N THR A 255 -6.62 -14.73 -7.63
CA THR A 255 -7.81 -14.61 -8.51
C THR A 255 -7.55 -13.82 -9.79
N SER A 256 -8.03 -14.37 -10.91
CA SER A 256 -8.09 -13.75 -12.24
C SER A 256 -9.31 -12.82 -12.31
N PRO A 257 -9.25 -11.67 -13.00
CA PRO A 257 -8.15 -11.18 -13.86
C PRO A 257 -7.09 -10.35 -13.12
N ARG A 258 -7.20 -10.17 -11.80
CA ARG A 258 -6.30 -9.31 -11.00
C ARG A 258 -4.86 -9.82 -11.01
N LEU A 259 -4.68 -11.12 -10.82
CA LEU A 259 -3.44 -11.86 -11.01
C LEU A 259 -3.74 -13.05 -11.94
N ARG A 260 -2.88 -13.24 -12.96
CA ARG A 260 -3.03 -14.28 -14.01
C ARG A 260 -1.94 -15.36 -13.94
N VAL A 261 -1.30 -15.47 -12.79
CA VAL A 261 -0.18 -16.37 -12.50
C VAL A 261 -0.41 -16.87 -11.08
N ASP A 262 -0.06 -18.14 -10.83
CA ASP A 262 -0.27 -18.83 -9.55
C ASP A 262 -1.71 -18.77 -9.03
N ASN A 263 -2.68 -18.78 -9.96
CA ASN A 263 -4.10 -18.87 -9.65
C ASN A 263 -4.42 -20.20 -8.96
N GLY A 264 -5.28 -20.15 -7.94
CA GLY A 264 -5.55 -21.33 -7.10
C GLY A 264 -5.95 -20.97 -5.67
N VAL A 265 -6.16 -22.01 -4.89
CA VAL A 265 -6.67 -21.99 -3.51
C VAL A 265 -5.71 -22.71 -2.57
N ARG A 266 -5.38 -22.08 -1.44
CA ARG A 266 -4.67 -22.69 -0.32
C ARG A 266 -5.45 -22.51 0.96
N LEU A 267 -5.62 -23.58 1.72
CA LEU A 267 -6.13 -23.53 3.09
C LEU A 267 -5.00 -23.84 4.05
N TRP A 268 -4.84 -23.00 5.05
CA TRP A 268 -3.87 -23.15 6.14
C TRP A 268 -4.61 -23.37 7.45
N HIS A 269 -4.10 -24.22 8.32
CA HIS A 269 -4.53 -24.27 9.71
C HIS A 269 -3.95 -23.08 10.48
N VAL A 270 -4.65 -22.64 11.52
CA VAL A 270 -4.23 -21.52 12.40
C VAL A 270 -2.86 -21.74 13.09
N SER A 271 -2.39 -22.99 13.18
CA SER A 271 -1.04 -23.33 13.67
C SER A 271 0.07 -23.20 12.61
N GLY A 272 -0.26 -22.85 11.36
CA GLY A 272 0.67 -22.60 10.26
C GLY A 272 0.83 -23.70 9.21
N GLY A 273 0.30 -24.90 9.46
CA GLY A 273 0.38 -26.02 8.51
C GLY A 273 -0.58 -25.86 7.32
N ILE A 274 -0.14 -26.16 6.10
CA ILE A 274 -1.03 -26.22 4.93
C ILE A 274 -1.92 -27.47 5.00
N MET A 275 -3.21 -27.27 4.75
CA MET A 275 -4.28 -28.27 4.89
C MET A 275 -4.89 -28.63 3.53
N TYR A 276 -4.89 -27.69 2.58
CA TYR A 276 -5.34 -27.91 1.20
C TYR A 276 -4.53 -27.04 0.24
N ASN A 277 -4.22 -27.56 -0.95
CA ASN A 277 -3.75 -26.80 -2.11
C ASN A 277 -4.50 -27.27 -3.35
N GLU A 278 -4.92 -26.35 -4.21
CA GLU A 278 -5.42 -26.63 -5.56
C GLU A 278 -4.99 -25.49 -6.49
N ASP A 279 -4.14 -25.81 -7.47
CA ASP A 279 -3.69 -24.85 -8.47
C ASP A 279 -4.69 -24.88 -9.65
N MET A 280 -5.08 -23.70 -10.14
CA MET A 280 -6.11 -23.53 -11.17
C MET A 280 -5.59 -22.65 -12.31
N THR A 281 -6.02 -22.89 -13.55
CA THR A 281 -5.64 -22.02 -14.68
C THR A 281 -6.23 -20.62 -14.54
N GLU A 282 -7.51 -20.53 -14.16
CA GLU A 282 -8.19 -19.27 -13.86
C GLU A 282 -9.14 -19.49 -12.68
N LEU A 283 -9.01 -18.70 -11.63
CA LEU A 283 -9.93 -18.67 -10.48
C LEU A 283 -10.56 -17.29 -10.41
N TYR A 284 -11.88 -17.19 -10.62
CA TYR A 284 -12.57 -15.89 -10.66
C TYR A 284 -13.01 -15.40 -9.28
N HIS A 285 -13.53 -16.30 -8.45
CA HIS A 285 -14.03 -15.99 -7.12
C HIS A 285 -13.94 -17.23 -6.22
N VAL A 286 -13.70 -17.00 -4.92
CA VAL A 286 -13.74 -18.02 -3.87
C VAL A 286 -14.15 -17.34 -2.58
N THR A 287 -14.96 -18.00 -1.77
CA THR A 287 -15.38 -17.53 -0.46
C THR A 287 -15.83 -18.71 0.39
N TRP A 288 -15.81 -18.56 1.71
CA TRP A 288 -16.40 -19.54 2.62
C TRP A 288 -17.93 -19.51 2.53
N ARG A 289 -18.58 -20.68 2.66
CA ARG A 289 -20.03 -20.73 2.86
C ARG A 289 -20.37 -20.05 4.21
N PRO A 290 -21.15 -18.95 4.22
CA PRO A 290 -21.46 -18.24 5.46
C PRO A 290 -22.21 -19.14 6.46
N GLN A 291 -21.71 -19.19 7.70
CA GLN A 291 -22.26 -19.93 8.83
C GLN A 291 -22.00 -19.12 10.11
N SER A 292 -22.88 -19.18 11.11
CA SER A 292 -22.58 -18.53 12.40
C SER A 292 -21.45 -19.29 13.11
N PHE A 293 -20.55 -18.56 13.76
CA PHE A 293 -19.53 -19.17 14.61
C PHE A 293 -20.16 -20.00 15.75
N ASP A 294 -21.36 -19.62 16.21
CA ASP A 294 -22.15 -20.35 17.23
C ASP A 294 -22.55 -21.78 16.81
N SER A 295 -22.56 -22.06 15.50
CA SER A 295 -22.88 -23.40 14.98
C SER A 295 -21.74 -24.41 15.12
N PHE A 296 -20.54 -23.96 15.46
CA PHE A 296 -19.37 -24.81 15.66
C PHE A 296 -19.17 -25.11 17.15
N PRO A 297 -18.77 -26.35 17.51
CA PRO A 297 -18.59 -26.72 18.90
C PRO A 297 -17.41 -25.94 19.52
N ALA A 298 -17.63 -25.41 20.72
CA ALA A 298 -16.56 -24.82 21.53
C ALA A 298 -15.53 -25.89 21.89
N GLY A 299 -14.31 -25.74 21.36
CA GLY A 299 -13.18 -26.65 21.59
C GLY A 299 -11.87 -25.94 21.28
N ASP A 300 -10.73 -26.55 21.59
CA ASP A 300 -9.45 -25.92 21.26
C ASP A 300 -9.27 -25.87 19.73
N LEU A 301 -9.08 -24.66 19.22
CA LEU A 301 -8.88 -24.39 17.80
C LEU A 301 -7.45 -24.76 17.34
N LEU A 302 -6.55 -25.06 18.28
CA LEU A 302 -5.17 -25.49 17.99
C LEU A 302 -4.97 -27.01 18.06
N SER A 303 -5.82 -27.74 18.79
CA SER A 303 -5.60 -29.15 19.15
C SER A 303 -6.88 -29.98 19.12
N PRO A 304 -6.92 -31.15 18.45
CA PRO A 304 -5.89 -31.71 17.59
C PRO A 304 -5.79 -30.98 16.24
N VAL A 305 -4.59 -30.88 15.67
CA VAL A 305 -4.40 -30.43 14.29
C VAL A 305 -4.98 -31.50 13.34
N PRO A 306 -5.91 -31.17 12.43
CA PRO A 306 -6.47 -32.13 11.48
C PRO A 306 -5.41 -32.71 10.53
N GLN A 307 -5.65 -33.90 9.99
CA GLN A 307 -4.78 -34.46 8.95
C GLN A 307 -4.93 -33.63 7.64
N PRO A 308 -3.82 -33.18 7.01
CA PRO A 308 -3.87 -32.47 5.74
C PRO A 308 -4.48 -33.31 4.61
N HIS A 309 -5.17 -32.65 3.68
CA HIS A 309 -5.66 -33.29 2.46
C HIS A 309 -4.48 -33.79 1.59
N PRO A 310 -4.61 -34.89 0.82
CA PRO A 310 -3.53 -35.39 -0.03
C PRO A 310 -2.92 -34.36 -0.98
N SER A 311 -3.70 -33.37 -1.45
CA SER A 311 -3.17 -32.28 -2.30
C SER A 311 -2.23 -31.33 -1.57
N ALA A 312 -2.41 -31.12 -0.26
CA ALA A 312 -1.47 -30.36 0.57
C ALA A 312 -0.15 -31.10 0.77
N VAL A 313 -0.22 -32.43 0.96
CA VAL A 313 0.97 -33.30 1.06
C VAL A 313 1.73 -33.31 -0.27
N ALA A 314 1.02 -33.42 -1.40
CA ALA A 314 1.62 -33.33 -2.74
C ALA A 314 2.32 -31.98 -2.98
N TYR A 315 1.67 -30.86 -2.62
CA TYR A 315 2.25 -29.53 -2.72
C TYR A 315 3.51 -29.38 -1.88
N LEU A 316 3.51 -29.83 -0.62
CA LEU A 316 4.71 -29.85 0.24
C LEU A 316 5.84 -30.69 -0.37
N GLY A 317 5.54 -31.74 -1.14
CA GLY A 317 6.52 -32.50 -1.91
C GLY A 317 7.10 -31.76 -3.12
N THR A 318 6.35 -30.83 -3.73
CA THR A 318 6.84 -29.99 -4.85
C THR A 318 7.61 -28.75 -4.40
N VAL A 319 7.35 -28.25 -3.18
CA VAL A 319 8.11 -27.15 -2.59
C VAL A 319 9.52 -27.62 -2.27
N LYS A 320 10.45 -27.35 -3.19
CA LYS A 320 11.87 -27.60 -2.98
C LYS A 320 12.34 -26.82 -1.76
N ILE A 321 12.66 -27.53 -0.68
CA ILE A 321 13.39 -26.96 0.45
C ILE A 321 14.63 -26.26 -0.13
N PRO A 322 14.83 -24.95 0.10
CA PRO A 322 15.99 -24.26 -0.43
C PRO A 322 17.24 -24.95 0.11
N SER A 323 18.01 -25.57 -0.79
CA SER A 323 19.30 -26.15 -0.45
C SER A 323 20.14 -25.10 0.26
N LYS A 324 20.76 -25.46 1.40
CA LYS A 324 21.59 -24.57 2.22
C LYS A 324 22.36 -23.60 1.31
N PRO A 325 22.29 -22.27 1.56
CA PRO A 325 22.84 -21.28 0.63
C PRO A 325 24.27 -21.66 0.30
N ALA A 326 24.52 -21.94 -0.98
CA ALA A 326 25.84 -22.33 -1.45
C ALA A 326 26.81 -21.22 -1.06
N GLY A 327 27.71 -21.51 -0.12
CA GLY A 327 28.60 -20.51 0.46
C GLY A 327 29.35 -19.77 -0.65
N ALA A 328 29.48 -18.45 -0.49
CA ALA A 328 29.97 -17.53 -1.51
C ALA A 328 31.07 -18.14 -2.38
N TYR A 329 30.82 -18.23 -3.69
CA TYR A 329 31.61 -19.02 -4.63
C TYR A 329 33.11 -18.69 -4.51
N ARG A 330 33.89 -19.68 -4.09
CA ARG A 330 35.35 -19.60 -4.05
C ARG A 330 35.91 -20.28 -5.30
N PRO A 331 36.67 -19.56 -6.16
CA PRO A 331 37.30 -20.18 -7.32
C PRO A 331 38.32 -21.25 -6.88
N PRO A 332 38.65 -22.23 -7.74
CA PRO A 332 39.45 -23.40 -7.35
C PRO A 332 40.77 -23.09 -6.65
N GLY A 333 41.51 -22.08 -7.11
CA GLY A 333 42.78 -21.64 -6.53
C GLY A 333 42.68 -20.88 -5.19
N ALA A 334 41.47 -20.60 -4.70
CA ALA A 334 41.22 -19.87 -3.44
C ALA A 334 40.54 -20.74 -2.35
N ARG A 335 40.44 -22.07 -2.56
CA ARG A 335 40.10 -23.01 -1.49
C ARG A 335 41.29 -23.15 -0.53
N GLY A 336 41.02 -23.07 0.77
CA GLY A 336 42.03 -23.20 1.83
C GLY A 336 42.71 -21.90 2.26
N GLN A 337 42.62 -20.80 1.50
CA GLN A 337 43.12 -19.50 1.95
C GLN A 337 42.08 -18.70 2.75
N ALA A 338 42.54 -18.04 3.81
CA ALA A 338 41.72 -17.12 4.59
C ALA A 338 41.20 -15.97 3.72
N THR A 339 39.96 -15.54 3.94
CA THR A 339 39.40 -14.40 3.18
C THR A 339 40.22 -13.15 3.50
N PRO A 340 40.86 -12.49 2.52
CA PRO A 340 41.61 -11.27 2.78
C PRO A 340 40.68 -10.20 3.35
N SER A 341 41.17 -9.41 4.32
CA SER A 341 40.37 -8.44 5.09
C SER A 341 39.60 -7.45 4.21
N HIS A 342 40.12 -7.10 3.03
CA HIS A 342 39.47 -6.25 2.03
C HIS A 342 38.12 -6.80 1.50
N PHE A 343 37.82 -8.08 1.69
CA PHE A 343 36.51 -8.69 1.36
C PHE A 343 35.61 -8.94 2.57
N LYS A 344 36.06 -8.66 3.79
CA LYS A 344 35.16 -8.58 4.96
C LYS A 344 34.55 -7.18 5.00
N ARG A 345 33.22 -7.08 4.90
CA ARG A 345 32.53 -5.85 5.29
C ARG A 345 32.57 -5.76 6.82
N GLU A 346 33.03 -4.61 7.31
CA GLU A 346 33.15 -4.30 8.73
C GLU A 346 31.80 -3.91 9.37
N ASP A 347 30.72 -3.93 8.58
CA ASP A 347 29.43 -3.27 8.83
C ASP A 347 28.26 -4.25 9.06
N GLU A 348 28.52 -5.55 9.22
CA GLU A 348 27.53 -6.51 9.73
C GLU A 348 27.57 -6.59 11.26
N GLY A 349 27.43 -5.41 11.88
CA GLY A 349 27.11 -5.25 13.29
C GLY A 349 25.63 -5.55 13.56
N GLY A 350 25.21 -6.80 13.37
CA GLY A 350 23.82 -7.23 13.57
C GLY A 350 23.72 -8.73 13.83
N LEU A 351 22.94 -9.13 14.83
CA LEU A 351 22.77 -10.53 15.22
C LEU A 351 22.31 -11.39 14.03
N ALA A 352 22.99 -12.52 13.82
CA ALA A 352 22.61 -13.49 12.80
C ALA A 352 21.21 -14.05 13.10
N HIS A 353 20.21 -13.70 12.28
CA HIS A 353 18.87 -14.25 12.36
C HIS A 353 18.88 -15.73 11.97
N PHE A 354 18.97 -16.62 12.96
CA PHE A 354 18.68 -18.03 12.80
C PHE A 354 17.18 -18.22 12.55
N VAL A 355 16.80 -18.45 11.30
CA VAL A 355 15.44 -18.90 10.95
C VAL A 355 15.32 -20.37 11.33
N SER A 356 14.79 -20.64 12.52
CA SER A 356 14.49 -22.00 12.96
C SER A 356 13.17 -22.46 12.36
N ASN A 357 13.23 -23.27 11.30
CA ASN A 357 12.07 -24.06 10.88
C ASN A 357 11.77 -25.08 11.98
N GLY A 358 10.61 -24.93 12.62
CA GLY A 358 10.23 -25.76 13.76
C GLY A 358 9.90 -27.20 13.37
N THR A 359 10.82 -28.11 13.65
CA THR A 359 10.50 -29.53 13.89
C THR A 359 11.11 -29.96 15.23
N SER A 360 10.27 -30.07 16.25
CA SER A 360 10.65 -30.70 17.51
C SER A 360 10.67 -32.21 17.33
N LEU A 361 11.85 -32.83 17.47
CA LEU A 361 11.95 -34.28 17.56
C LEU A 361 12.90 -34.65 18.71
N VAL A 362 12.31 -35.35 19.69
CA VAL A 362 13.01 -35.96 20.82
C VAL A 362 13.71 -37.23 20.33
N ASN A 363 14.96 -37.42 20.75
CA ASN A 363 15.66 -38.68 21.07
C ASN A 363 17.16 -38.37 21.21
N SER A 364 17.76 -38.37 22.41
CA SER A 364 18.18 -39.55 23.19
C SER A 364 19.35 -40.35 22.59
N ASN A 365 20.59 -39.83 22.72
CA ASN A 365 21.72 -40.52 23.38
C ASN A 365 23.08 -39.85 23.10
N GLY A 366 23.97 -39.83 24.11
CA GLY A 366 25.43 -39.91 23.89
C GLY A 366 26.30 -38.69 24.20
N PHE A 367 26.85 -38.66 25.43
CA PHE A 367 28.18 -38.11 25.78
C PHE A 367 28.53 -36.64 25.47
N GLY A 368 28.25 -35.76 26.45
CA GLY A 368 28.92 -34.46 26.60
C GLY A 368 28.47 -33.77 27.89
N ARG A 369 29.38 -33.46 28.83
CA ARG A 369 29.02 -32.84 30.12
C ARG A 369 28.62 -31.37 29.92
N SER A 370 27.45 -30.99 30.43
CA SER A 370 27.03 -29.58 30.51
C SER A 370 27.96 -28.75 31.39
N ARG A 371 28.42 -27.60 30.88
CA ARG A 371 29.00 -26.54 31.71
C ARG A 371 28.13 -25.29 31.61
N ARG A 372 27.57 -24.83 32.74
CA ARG A 372 26.91 -23.52 32.82
C ARG A 372 27.93 -22.43 32.48
N GLN A 373 27.58 -21.50 31.61
CA GLN A 373 28.34 -20.28 31.37
C GLN A 373 27.52 -19.09 31.86
N VAL A 374 28.13 -18.26 32.71
CA VAL A 374 27.59 -16.99 33.16
C VAL A 374 28.15 -15.90 32.24
N PRO A 375 27.35 -14.96 31.72
CA PRO A 375 27.87 -13.86 30.90
C PRO A 375 28.82 -12.95 31.69
N GLY A 376 29.97 -12.58 31.10
CA GLY A 376 30.84 -11.53 31.63
C GLY A 376 32.18 -11.94 32.24
N ALA A 377 32.85 -12.98 31.71
CA ALA A 377 34.22 -13.32 32.12
C ALA A 377 35.12 -13.63 30.91
N ASP A 378 36.32 -13.04 30.88
CA ASP A 378 37.31 -13.19 29.81
C ASP A 378 37.97 -14.59 29.82
N LEU A 379 38.37 -15.05 28.62
CA LEU A 379 39.07 -16.32 28.45
C LEU A 379 40.58 -16.11 28.41
N VAL A 380 41.28 -16.74 29.35
CA VAL A 380 42.73 -16.92 29.34
C VAL A 380 43.08 -18.23 28.63
N ASP A 381 43.86 -18.15 27.55
CA ASP A 381 44.35 -19.32 26.83
C ASP A 381 45.48 -20.04 27.59
N ASN A 382 45.24 -21.29 27.98
CA ASN A 382 46.26 -22.18 28.51
C ASN A 382 46.98 -22.90 27.34
N LEU A 383 48.18 -22.44 26.99
CA LEU A 383 49.10 -23.18 26.13
C LEU A 383 49.89 -24.23 26.95
N PRO A 384 50.16 -25.43 26.40
CA PRO A 384 50.98 -26.45 27.07
C PRO A 384 52.48 -26.07 27.10
N PRO A 385 53.28 -26.59 28.03
CA PRO A 385 54.62 -26.07 28.32
C PRO A 385 55.68 -26.63 27.37
N GLY A 386 56.53 -25.77 26.78
CA GLY A 386 57.72 -26.27 26.06
C GLY A 386 58.37 -25.44 24.95
N ALA A 387 58.37 -24.10 24.98
CA ALA A 387 59.27 -23.29 24.15
C ALA A 387 59.58 -21.92 24.80
N ALA A 388 60.83 -21.49 24.74
CA ALA A 388 61.33 -20.25 25.36
C ALA A 388 61.19 -19.02 24.44
N PRO A 389 61.18 -17.79 24.98
CA PRO A 389 60.71 -16.60 24.25
C PRO A 389 61.81 -15.84 23.50
N ALA A 390 61.41 -15.08 22.48
CA ALA A 390 62.20 -14.00 21.90
C ALA A 390 61.67 -12.62 22.36
N THR A 391 62.43 -11.99 23.25
CA THR A 391 62.46 -10.53 23.49
C THR A 391 62.81 -9.79 22.19
N THR A 392 62.42 -8.54 21.86
CA THR A 392 61.80 -7.35 22.52
C THR A 392 61.59 -6.30 21.37
N PRO A 393 61.37 -4.98 21.60
CA PRO A 393 60.42 -4.27 22.47
C PRO A 393 59.60 -3.21 21.67
N GLY A 394 58.70 -2.48 22.35
CA GLY A 394 58.37 -1.09 21.99
C GLY A 394 56.93 -0.85 21.58
N ALA A 395 56.11 -0.38 22.52
CA ALA A 395 54.82 0.21 22.23
C ALA A 395 54.96 1.66 21.73
N ALA A 396 54.11 2.06 20.80
CA ALA A 396 53.72 3.45 20.57
C ALA A 396 52.32 3.47 19.95
N ASP A 397 51.34 3.96 20.69
CA ASP A 397 50.04 4.33 20.13
C ASP A 397 50.21 5.53 19.20
N ASP A 398 49.65 5.45 17.99
CA ASP A 398 49.65 6.57 17.03
C ASP A 398 48.31 6.58 16.26
N ASP A 399 47.25 7.08 16.90
CA ASP A 399 45.95 7.33 16.27
C ASP A 399 46.01 8.57 15.38
N VAL A 400 46.55 8.41 14.17
CA VAL A 400 46.78 9.53 13.24
C VAL A 400 45.64 9.64 12.22
N SER A 401 44.77 10.63 12.44
CA SER A 401 43.56 10.85 11.62
C SER A 401 43.78 10.84 10.09
N ARG A 402 42.82 10.27 9.35
CA ARG A 402 42.83 10.09 7.87
C ARG A 402 43.14 11.36 7.05
N ALA A 403 42.99 12.56 7.62
CA ALA A 403 43.33 13.82 6.97
C ALA A 403 44.84 14.04 6.80
N ALA A 404 45.66 13.62 7.77
CA ALA A 404 47.11 13.81 7.74
C ALA A 404 47.77 12.98 6.61
N LEU A 405 47.37 11.72 6.48
CA LEU A 405 47.83 10.80 5.42
C LEU A 405 47.51 11.34 4.02
N LYS A 406 46.34 11.95 3.82
CA LYS A 406 45.93 12.54 2.53
C LYS A 406 46.81 13.73 2.14
N ASN A 407 47.22 14.55 3.11
CA ASN A 407 48.11 15.69 2.87
C ASN A 407 49.57 15.26 2.66
N LYS A 408 50.05 14.22 3.34
CA LYS A 408 51.37 13.61 3.09
C LYS A 408 51.47 13.09 1.64
N LYS A 409 50.51 12.27 1.21
CA LYS A 409 50.45 11.71 -0.16
C LYS A 409 50.35 12.80 -1.24
N LYS A 410 49.65 13.91 -0.97
CA LYS A 410 49.54 15.07 -1.89
C LYS A 410 50.87 15.84 -2.01
N ARG A 411 51.67 15.94 -0.94
CA ARG A 411 53.03 16.53 -1.00
C ARG A 411 54.02 15.63 -1.76
N GLU A 412 53.98 14.32 -1.53
CA GLU A 412 54.84 13.35 -2.22
C GLU A 412 54.55 13.30 -3.73
N ALA A 413 53.26 13.28 -4.13
CA ALA A 413 52.87 13.34 -5.53
C ALA A 413 53.30 14.63 -6.24
N LYS A 414 53.28 15.78 -5.55
CA LYS A 414 53.80 17.05 -6.10
C LYS A 414 55.31 16.97 -6.32
N LYS A 415 56.06 16.45 -5.33
CA LYS A 415 57.53 16.30 -5.40
C LYS A 415 57.96 15.36 -6.54
N ALA A 416 57.22 14.28 -6.78
CA ALA A 416 57.46 13.37 -7.90
C ALA A 416 57.20 14.03 -9.28
N LYS A 417 56.12 14.81 -9.42
CA LYS A 417 55.79 15.50 -10.68
C LYS A 417 56.78 16.62 -11.01
N GLU A 418 57.31 17.29 -9.99
CA GLU A 418 58.31 18.35 -10.11
C GLU A 418 59.72 17.79 -10.42
N ALA A 419 60.03 16.56 -9.98
CA ALA A 419 61.23 15.84 -10.40
C ALA A 419 61.17 15.38 -11.87
N ALA A 420 60.02 14.84 -12.31
CA ALA A 420 59.82 14.41 -13.70
C ALA A 420 59.91 15.58 -14.71
N ALA A 421 59.37 16.75 -14.36
CA ALA A 421 59.43 17.95 -15.21
C ALA A 421 60.86 18.51 -15.38
N LYS A 422 61.82 18.12 -14.53
CA LYS A 422 63.20 18.63 -14.56
C LYS A 422 64.19 17.74 -15.32
N ALA A 423 63.73 16.61 -15.87
CA ALA A 423 64.56 15.62 -16.55
C ALA A 423 64.33 15.52 -18.08
N GLY A 424 63.41 16.34 -18.64
CA GLY A 424 62.89 16.14 -20.00
C GLY A 424 63.12 17.28 -21.01
N GLY A 425 64.08 18.18 -20.79
CA GLY A 425 64.28 19.36 -21.64
C GLY A 425 65.71 19.58 -22.10
N LEU A 426 66.06 19.07 -23.29
CA LEU A 426 67.22 19.49 -24.10
C LEU A 426 67.05 19.03 -25.57
N GLY A 427 67.01 19.97 -26.52
CA GLY A 427 67.59 19.77 -27.86
C GLY A 427 66.70 19.70 -29.12
N VAL A 428 66.89 20.73 -29.96
CA VAL A 428 66.88 20.76 -31.46
C VAL A 428 65.62 21.31 -32.17
N ALA A 429 65.88 22.13 -33.19
CA ALA A 429 64.94 22.98 -33.96
C ALA A 429 64.91 22.59 -35.47
N PRO A 430 63.98 23.13 -36.30
CA PRO A 430 63.56 22.52 -37.58
C PRO A 430 64.09 23.24 -38.85
N PRO A 431 63.73 22.74 -40.04
CA PRO A 431 62.89 23.49 -41.00
C PRO A 431 61.69 22.63 -41.52
N ASP A 432 60.78 23.04 -42.41
CA ASP A 432 60.65 24.26 -43.24
C ASP A 432 59.16 24.78 -43.34
N ALA A 433 58.61 24.96 -44.55
CA ALA A 433 57.39 25.73 -44.88
C ALA A 433 56.52 25.01 -45.98
N PRO A 434 55.48 25.59 -46.66
CA PRO A 434 54.94 26.97 -46.59
C PRO A 434 53.39 27.23 -46.72
N ARG A 435 52.94 28.39 -46.19
CA ARG A 435 51.92 29.39 -46.68
C ARG A 435 50.48 28.94 -47.03
N GLY A 436 49.37 29.67 -46.74
CA GLY A 436 49.04 30.99 -46.13
C GLY A 436 47.52 31.31 -46.38
N PRO A 437 47.00 32.56 -46.31
CA PRO A 437 47.15 33.63 -45.32
C PRO A 437 45.82 34.35 -44.88
N GLY A 438 45.85 35.16 -43.80
CA GLY A 438 44.89 36.25 -43.50
C GLY A 438 43.68 35.93 -42.59
N ASP A 439 43.18 36.83 -41.71
CA ASP A 439 43.62 38.20 -41.40
C ASP A 439 43.19 38.70 -39.99
N ARG A 440 44.03 39.56 -39.38
CA ARG A 440 43.83 40.59 -38.31
C ARG A 440 43.06 40.34 -36.97
N SER A 441 43.82 40.51 -35.88
CA SER A 441 43.42 41.30 -34.67
C SER A 441 43.92 42.76 -34.78
N PRO A 442 43.47 43.67 -33.88
CA PRO A 442 44.33 44.19 -32.79
C PRO A 442 43.61 44.17 -31.41
N GLU A 443 44.24 43.90 -30.26
CA GLU A 443 45.16 44.77 -29.46
C GLU A 443 44.52 46.10 -29.00
N ARG A 444 44.68 46.63 -27.78
CA ARG A 444 45.46 46.33 -26.54
C ARG A 444 44.62 46.84 -25.32
N ARG A 445 45.04 47.06 -24.05
CA ARG A 445 46.36 47.22 -23.39
C ARG A 445 46.31 46.83 -21.87
N ASP A 446 47.46 46.93 -21.23
CA ASP A 446 47.88 46.61 -19.85
C ASP A 446 47.49 47.57 -18.70
N GLY A 447 47.65 47.07 -17.46
CA GLY A 447 48.34 47.78 -16.36
C GLY A 447 47.47 48.15 -15.13
N GLN A 448 47.55 47.51 -13.96
CA GLN A 448 48.62 47.39 -12.92
C GLN A 448 48.45 48.34 -11.70
N ARG A 449 48.54 47.76 -10.47
CA ARG A 449 48.82 48.40 -9.14
C ARG A 449 47.65 49.25 -8.54
N SER A 450 47.48 49.41 -7.21
CA SER A 450 48.07 48.79 -6.00
C SER A 450 47.33 49.14 -4.67
N ARG A 451 47.34 48.21 -3.70
CA ARG A 451 47.31 48.34 -2.20
C ARG A 451 46.77 49.62 -1.49
N SER A 452 45.75 49.42 -0.62
CA SER A 452 45.67 49.73 0.84
C SER A 452 44.20 49.52 1.31
N LYS A 453 43.78 48.95 2.46
CA LYS A 453 44.14 48.89 3.91
C LYS A 453 43.36 49.91 4.77
N SER A 454 42.47 49.43 5.66
CA SER A 454 42.04 50.00 6.98
C SER A 454 40.51 50.12 7.27
N HIS A 455 40.09 49.46 8.37
CA HIS A 455 38.99 49.66 9.34
C HIS A 455 37.72 50.51 9.10
N GLY A 456 36.56 49.99 9.59
CA GLY A 456 36.03 50.43 10.90
C GLY A 456 34.53 50.80 11.06
N GLY A 457 33.84 50.14 11.99
CA GLY A 457 32.57 50.57 12.65
C GLY A 457 31.24 50.14 12.00
N ARG A 458 30.07 50.15 12.65
CA ARG A 458 29.62 49.99 14.07
C ARG A 458 28.09 50.22 14.09
N SER A 459 27.28 49.21 14.44
CA SER A 459 25.94 49.34 15.11
C SER A 459 24.79 50.07 14.32
N PRO A 460 23.50 50.14 14.79
CA PRO A 460 22.95 49.72 16.09
C PRO A 460 21.61 48.91 16.08
N SER A 461 21.14 48.63 17.29
CA SER A 461 19.98 47.85 17.76
C SER A 461 18.67 48.64 17.97
N GLN A 462 17.51 47.94 18.04
CA GLN A 462 16.30 48.12 18.92
C GLN A 462 15.08 47.40 18.26
N ASN A 463 13.98 46.94 18.89
CA ASN A 463 13.57 46.87 20.30
C ASN A 463 12.47 45.77 20.54
N ARG A 464 12.71 44.82 21.48
CA ARG A 464 11.90 44.29 22.62
C ARG A 464 10.32 44.14 22.60
N PRO A 465 9.61 43.58 23.64
CA PRO A 465 8.97 42.24 23.52
C PRO A 465 7.53 42.05 24.10
N GLN A 466 7.06 40.78 24.13
CA GLN A 466 6.14 40.08 25.07
C GLN A 466 5.07 40.80 25.95
N GLY A 467 3.88 40.17 26.03
CA GLY A 467 2.85 40.38 27.08
C GLY A 467 1.91 39.16 27.22
N SER A 468 1.28 38.97 28.38
CA SER A 468 0.58 37.73 28.82
C SER A 468 -0.93 37.90 29.11
N HIS A 469 -1.67 36.76 29.17
CA HIS A 469 -3.05 36.59 29.71
C HIS A 469 -3.23 37.13 31.18
N PRO A 470 -4.46 37.29 31.78
CA PRO A 470 -5.70 36.48 31.58
C PRO A 470 -7.13 37.08 31.89
N SER A 471 -8.18 36.28 31.64
CA SER A 471 -9.43 36.07 32.47
C SER A 471 -10.62 37.07 32.55
N ARG A 472 -11.86 36.50 32.64
CA ARG A 472 -13.14 37.01 33.23
C ARG A 472 -13.95 38.11 32.45
N GLN A 473 -15.29 38.25 32.51
CA GLN A 473 -16.43 37.45 33.05
C GLN A 473 -17.81 37.97 32.50
N ASN A 474 -18.86 37.12 32.48
CA ASN A 474 -20.34 37.35 32.57
C ASN A 474 -21.10 38.53 31.89
N GLY A 475 -22.34 38.23 31.42
CA GLY A 475 -23.43 39.20 31.18
C GLY A 475 -24.43 38.78 30.09
N HIS A 476 -25.43 37.93 30.37
CA HIS A 476 -26.85 38.26 30.64
C HIS A 476 -27.79 38.21 29.40
N ALA A 477 -28.94 37.52 29.58
CA ALA A 477 -30.09 37.52 28.68
C ALA A 477 -31.04 38.70 28.98
N PRO A 478 -32.08 38.93 28.17
CA PRO A 478 -33.42 38.52 28.64
C PRO A 478 -34.35 37.93 27.55
N ALA A 479 -35.53 37.49 27.99
CA ALA A 479 -36.57 36.84 27.17
C ALA A 479 -37.44 37.82 26.36
N GLY A 480 -38.29 37.27 25.46
CA GLY A 480 -39.22 38.01 24.59
C GLY A 480 -40.46 38.62 25.30
N PRO A 481 -41.54 38.96 24.56
CA PRO A 481 -42.48 37.90 24.16
C PRO A 481 -43.34 38.11 22.88
N ASN A 482 -44.05 37.03 22.51
CA ASN A 482 -45.38 36.93 21.88
C ASN A 482 -45.70 37.35 20.42
N ARG A 483 -46.09 36.32 19.64
CA ARG A 483 -47.35 36.14 18.87
C ARG A 483 -47.88 37.27 17.96
N GLN A 484 -48.14 36.91 16.69
CA GLN A 484 -49.51 36.90 16.14
C GLN A 484 -49.66 36.04 14.87
N ASN A 485 -50.84 35.44 14.69
CA ASN A 485 -51.24 34.71 13.48
C ASN A 485 -51.83 35.67 12.43
N ILE A 486 -51.63 35.40 11.14
CA ILE A 486 -52.52 35.88 10.08
C ILE A 486 -52.89 34.72 9.17
N ILE A 487 -54.19 34.54 8.98
CA ILE A 487 -54.83 33.64 8.00
C ILE A 487 -55.45 34.54 6.95
N ILE A 488 -55.16 34.33 5.66
CA ILE A 488 -55.97 34.83 4.55
C ILE A 488 -56.13 33.71 3.52
N ASN A 489 -57.36 33.56 3.01
CA ASN A 489 -57.77 32.51 2.10
C ASN A 489 -58.69 33.12 1.02
N SER A 490 -58.40 32.94 -0.27
CA SER A 490 -59.27 33.44 -1.36
C SER A 490 -59.09 32.71 -2.70
N LYS A 491 -60.00 31.77 -2.95
CA LYS A 491 -60.70 31.36 -4.21
C LYS A 491 -60.02 31.42 -5.61
N ALA A 492 -60.35 30.38 -6.41
CA ALA A 492 -60.05 30.19 -7.84
C ALA A 492 -60.92 31.07 -8.79
N VAL A 493 -60.75 31.09 -10.13
CA VAL A 493 -61.29 30.18 -11.21
C VAL A 493 -61.01 30.90 -12.58
N PRO A 494 -61.02 30.34 -13.83
CA PRO A 494 -60.74 29.00 -14.43
C PRO A 494 -59.66 29.00 -15.57
N SER A 495 -59.54 27.88 -16.30
CA SER A 495 -58.80 27.66 -17.58
C SER A 495 -59.59 28.13 -18.83
N PRO A 496 -59.03 28.08 -20.07
CA PRO A 496 -59.42 26.94 -20.93
C PRO A 496 -58.37 26.38 -21.94
N ALA A 497 -58.59 25.10 -22.26
CA ALA A 497 -58.46 24.41 -23.57
C ALA A 497 -57.11 24.06 -24.23
N ALA A 498 -57.00 22.79 -24.64
CA ALA A 498 -56.11 22.24 -25.67
C ALA A 498 -56.81 22.23 -27.07
N PRO A 499 -56.20 21.62 -28.10
CA PRO A 499 -56.64 20.26 -28.44
C PRO A 499 -55.53 19.28 -28.89
N GLU A 500 -55.84 17.99 -28.81
CA GLU A 500 -55.10 16.86 -29.41
C GLU A 500 -55.44 16.69 -30.90
N LEU A 501 -54.64 15.90 -31.65
CA LEU A 501 -55.15 15.18 -32.82
C LEU A 501 -54.36 13.88 -33.15
N ALA A 502 -55.07 12.76 -32.99
CA ALA A 502 -55.06 11.53 -33.79
C ALA A 502 -53.79 10.66 -33.93
N ALA A 503 -54.02 9.39 -34.31
CA ALA A 503 -53.05 8.29 -34.30
C ALA A 503 -53.22 7.33 -35.50
N LEU A 504 -52.24 6.42 -35.64
CA LEU A 504 -52.25 5.15 -36.41
C LEU A 504 -52.26 5.20 -37.95
N LEU A 505 -51.36 4.41 -38.55
CA LEU A 505 -51.62 3.45 -39.64
C LEU A 505 -50.46 2.42 -39.75
N LEU A 506 -50.65 1.30 -40.46
CA LEU A 506 -49.88 0.03 -40.34
C LEU A 506 -48.93 -0.29 -41.53
N ASN A 507 -47.98 -1.23 -41.28
CA ASN A 507 -47.39 -2.24 -42.22
C ASN A 507 -46.59 -1.76 -43.47
N ALA A 508 -45.57 -2.44 -44.00
CA ALA A 508 -44.69 -3.53 -43.53
C ALA A 508 -43.35 -3.53 -44.36
N PRO A 509 -42.61 -4.64 -44.61
CA PRO A 509 -41.15 -4.70 -44.37
C PRO A 509 -40.23 -4.35 -45.56
N MET A 510 -38.95 -4.09 -45.29
CA MET A 510 -37.85 -4.18 -46.26
C MET A 510 -36.70 -5.05 -45.74
N ALA A 511 -36.06 -5.79 -46.65
CA ALA A 511 -35.12 -6.87 -46.35
C ALA A 511 -33.69 -6.38 -46.03
N ALA A 512 -32.93 -7.24 -45.36
CA ALA A 512 -31.52 -7.04 -45.05
C ALA A 512 -30.60 -7.44 -46.22
N PRO A 513 -29.40 -6.86 -46.33
CA PRO A 513 -28.23 -7.54 -46.87
C PRO A 513 -27.55 -8.37 -45.76
N GLU A 514 -27.22 -9.63 -46.05
CA GLU A 514 -26.46 -10.47 -45.13
C GLU A 514 -25.01 -9.99 -44.99
N LEU A 515 -24.48 -10.03 -43.76
CA LEU A 515 -23.04 -10.16 -43.52
C LEU A 515 -22.82 -11.28 -42.50
N SER A 516 -22.04 -12.26 -42.91
CA SER A 516 -21.82 -13.52 -42.19
C SER A 516 -21.13 -13.31 -40.84
N VAL A 517 -21.77 -13.79 -39.78
CA VAL A 517 -21.19 -13.86 -38.44
C VAL A 517 -20.20 -15.02 -38.39
N THR A 518 -18.90 -14.74 -38.47
CA THR A 518 -17.86 -15.70 -38.10
C THR A 518 -17.52 -15.54 -36.62
N SER A 519 -17.83 -16.57 -35.82
CA SER A 519 -17.61 -16.61 -34.37
C SER A 519 -16.15 -16.34 -33.96
N PRO A 520 -15.90 -15.67 -32.83
CA PRO A 520 -14.55 -15.27 -32.41
C PRO A 520 -13.82 -16.39 -31.68
N ASP A 521 -13.54 -17.52 -32.34
CA ASP A 521 -12.71 -18.57 -31.77
C ASP A 521 -11.74 -19.21 -32.78
N LYS A 522 -10.52 -19.51 -32.30
CA LYS A 522 -9.35 -20.02 -33.07
C LYS A 522 -8.71 -19.06 -34.09
N VAL A 523 -8.20 -17.92 -33.62
CA VAL A 523 -7.16 -17.16 -34.37
C VAL A 523 -5.92 -18.06 -34.57
N SER A 524 -5.55 -18.32 -35.82
CA SER A 524 -4.45 -19.22 -36.16
C SER A 524 -3.09 -18.71 -35.62
N PRO A 525 -2.12 -19.59 -35.33
CA PRO A 525 -0.78 -19.17 -34.90
C PRO A 525 -0.09 -18.24 -35.91
N ASN A 526 -0.32 -18.47 -37.21
CA ASN A 526 0.23 -17.65 -38.29
C ASN A 526 -0.38 -16.25 -38.30
N GLU A 527 -1.68 -16.10 -38.03
CA GLU A 527 -2.31 -14.77 -37.97
C GLU A 527 -1.86 -13.99 -36.72
N LYS A 528 -1.64 -14.66 -35.58
CA LYS A 528 -1.01 -14.04 -34.40
C LYS A 528 0.40 -13.53 -34.73
N LYS A 529 1.21 -14.31 -35.44
CA LYS A 529 2.55 -13.89 -35.92
C LYS A 529 2.46 -12.70 -36.89
N ARG A 530 1.57 -12.74 -37.89
CA ARG A 530 1.35 -11.65 -38.86
C ARG A 530 0.97 -10.34 -38.16
N ARG A 531 0.04 -10.37 -37.20
CA ARG A 531 -0.35 -9.20 -36.40
C ARG A 531 0.82 -8.66 -35.55
N ALA A 532 1.69 -9.53 -35.04
CA ALA A 532 2.89 -9.11 -34.30
C ALA A 532 3.96 -8.44 -35.19
N LEU A 533 4.19 -8.96 -36.40
CA LEU A 533 5.14 -8.38 -37.36
C LEU A 533 4.64 -7.04 -37.92
N LEU A 534 3.35 -6.93 -38.25
CA LEU A 534 2.73 -5.64 -38.62
C LEU A 534 2.90 -4.58 -37.52
N LYS A 535 2.82 -4.97 -36.24
CA LYS A 535 3.07 -4.06 -35.11
C LYS A 535 4.54 -3.66 -35.00
N LYS A 536 5.48 -4.56 -35.28
CA LYS A 536 6.91 -4.22 -35.35
C LYS A 536 7.20 -3.24 -36.50
N MET A 537 6.59 -3.44 -37.67
CA MET A 537 6.81 -2.57 -38.83
C MET A 537 6.38 -1.13 -38.54
N ARG A 538 5.16 -0.93 -38.02
CA ARG A 538 4.70 0.42 -37.61
C ARG A 538 5.61 1.12 -36.61
N ALA A 539 6.23 0.37 -35.70
CA ALA A 539 7.17 0.92 -34.73
C ALA A 539 8.53 1.29 -35.36
N ILE A 540 8.90 0.65 -36.47
CA ILE A 540 10.06 1.02 -37.29
C ILE A 540 9.72 2.26 -38.14
N ASP A 541 8.53 2.32 -38.75
CA ASP A 541 8.04 3.49 -39.49
C ASP A 541 8.01 4.75 -38.62
N GLU A 542 7.54 4.63 -37.36
CA GLU A 542 7.51 5.72 -36.39
C GLU A 542 8.94 6.22 -36.05
N LEU A 543 9.90 5.31 -35.89
CA LEU A 543 11.31 5.67 -35.67
C LEU A 543 11.91 6.34 -36.91
N LYS A 544 11.62 5.86 -38.12
CA LYS A 544 12.04 6.50 -39.38
C LYS A 544 11.46 7.90 -39.56
N MET A 545 10.19 8.13 -39.19
CA MET A 545 9.60 9.48 -39.24
C MET A 545 10.26 10.43 -38.23
N ARG A 546 10.71 9.94 -37.07
CA ARG A 546 11.47 10.74 -36.08
C ARG A 546 12.89 11.05 -36.56
N GLU A 547 13.57 10.08 -37.18
CA GLU A 547 14.87 10.28 -37.85
C GLU A 547 14.77 11.31 -38.98
N ALA A 548 13.75 11.20 -39.85
CA ALA A 548 13.47 12.18 -40.91
C ALA A 548 13.06 13.55 -40.37
N GLY A 549 12.48 13.61 -39.16
CA GLY A 549 12.22 14.83 -38.40
C GLY A 549 13.47 15.49 -37.79
N GLY A 550 14.66 14.91 -37.98
CA GLY A 550 15.93 15.43 -37.45
C GLY A 550 16.19 15.09 -35.98
N GLU A 551 15.43 14.17 -35.38
CA GLU A 551 15.64 13.72 -34.01
C GLU A 551 16.84 12.76 -33.92
N LYS A 552 17.73 12.99 -32.95
CA LYS A 552 18.87 12.09 -32.69
C LYS A 552 18.39 10.83 -31.97
N LEU A 553 18.24 9.75 -32.73
CA LEU A 553 17.92 8.42 -32.21
C LEU A 553 19.12 7.77 -31.49
N GLU A 554 18.84 6.89 -30.54
CA GLU A 554 19.85 6.06 -29.87
C GLU A 554 20.34 4.93 -30.79
N ASP A 555 21.58 4.45 -30.59
CA ASP A 555 22.14 3.28 -31.29
C ASP A 555 21.22 2.05 -31.26
N THR A 556 20.42 1.89 -30.20
CA THR A 556 19.45 0.77 -30.06
C THR A 556 18.22 0.94 -30.93
N GLN A 557 17.87 2.17 -31.30
CA GLN A 557 16.76 2.53 -32.19
C GLN A 557 17.20 2.46 -33.65
N ILE A 558 18.41 2.96 -33.97
CA ILE A 558 19.02 2.82 -35.30
C ILE A 558 19.15 1.32 -35.67
N LYS A 559 19.59 0.48 -34.72
CA LYS A 559 19.62 -0.99 -34.90
C LYS A 559 18.25 -1.63 -35.11
N LYS A 560 17.15 -1.03 -34.63
CA LYS A 560 15.79 -1.50 -34.91
C LYS A 560 15.35 -1.12 -36.32
N ILE A 561 15.67 0.10 -36.78
CA ILE A 561 15.42 0.51 -38.17
C ILE A 561 16.15 -0.44 -39.14
N ALA A 562 17.39 -0.83 -38.84
CA ALA A 562 18.14 -1.80 -39.63
C ALA A 562 17.52 -3.22 -39.70
N THR A 563 16.55 -3.55 -38.84
CA THR A 563 15.80 -4.84 -38.90
C THR A 563 14.52 -4.79 -39.74
N GLU A 564 14.23 -3.68 -40.41
CA GLU A 564 13.10 -3.54 -41.32
C GLU A 564 13.07 -4.65 -42.39
N ALA A 565 14.17 -4.83 -43.13
CA ALA A 565 14.24 -5.77 -44.24
C ALA A 565 13.99 -7.22 -43.81
N THR A 566 14.40 -7.60 -42.59
CA THR A 566 14.14 -8.94 -42.04
C THR A 566 12.70 -9.09 -41.57
N VAL A 567 12.11 -8.06 -40.95
CA VAL A 567 10.68 -8.06 -40.55
C VAL A 567 9.76 -8.07 -41.77
N GLN A 568 10.13 -7.38 -42.86
CA GLN A 568 9.39 -7.41 -44.13
C GLN A 568 9.48 -8.79 -44.79
N ALA A 569 10.68 -9.39 -44.89
CA ALA A 569 10.85 -10.72 -45.44
C ALA A 569 10.09 -11.81 -44.63
N GLU A 570 10.07 -11.73 -43.29
CA GLU A 570 9.23 -12.61 -42.45
C GLU A 570 7.72 -12.43 -42.71
N LEU A 571 7.28 -11.22 -43.05
CA LEU A 571 5.88 -10.90 -43.32
C LEU A 571 5.45 -11.37 -44.71
N ASP A 572 6.31 -11.24 -45.72
CA ASP A 572 6.09 -11.73 -47.08
C ASP A 572 6.12 -13.26 -47.14
N ALA A 573 7.02 -13.91 -46.39
CA ALA A 573 7.06 -15.37 -46.23
C ALA A 573 5.81 -15.96 -45.53
N LEU A 574 5.11 -15.16 -44.73
CA LEU A 574 3.81 -15.52 -44.15
C LEU A 574 2.62 -15.20 -45.07
N GLY A 575 2.82 -14.35 -46.09
CA GLY A 575 1.81 -14.00 -47.08
C GLY A 575 1.76 -14.94 -48.29
N SER A 576 2.88 -15.57 -48.64
CA SER A 576 2.99 -16.55 -49.75
C SER A 576 2.62 -17.99 -49.38
N ALA A 577 2.27 -18.24 -48.11
CA ALA A 577 1.93 -19.55 -47.56
C ALA A 577 0.42 -19.69 -47.24
N GLN A 578 -0.45 -19.04 -48.03
CA GLN A 578 -1.89 -18.92 -47.78
C GLN A 578 -2.73 -19.33 -48.99
#